data_AF-A0A941A0U6-F1
#
_entry.id   AF-A0A941A0U6-F1
#
_cell.length_a   1.000
_cell.length_b   1.000
_cell.length_c   1.000
_cell.angle_alpha   90.00
_cell.angle_beta   90.00
_cell.angle_gamma   90.00
#
_symmetry.space_group_name_H-M   'P 1'
#
loop_
_entity.id
_entity.type
_entity.pdbx_description
1 polymer ?
#
loop_
_entity_poly.entity_id
_entity_poly.type
_entity_poly.pdbx_seq_one_letter_code
_entity_poly.pdbx_strand_id
1 'polypeptide(L)' 'YCPDSAVMTKDEKMTGFDYDHCKGCGVCAMECPGKKGNKAIVMEEEGK' A
#
# COMPACT_ATOMS: atom_id res chain seq x y z
N TYR A 1 -2.66 -5.25 4.61
CA TYR A 1 -1.80 -6.43 4.58
C TYR A 1 -0.98 -6.40 3.31
N CYS A 2 0.28 -6.82 3.39
CA CYS A 2 1.15 -6.99 2.22
C CYS A 2 1.83 -8.35 2.35
N PRO A 3 1.66 -9.27 1.40
CA PRO A 3 2.22 -10.63 1.48
C PRO A 3 3.75 -10.63 1.46
N ASP A 4 4.37 -9.67 0.76
CA ASP A 4 5.82 -9.52 0.64
C ASP A 4 6.41 -8.56 1.69
N SER A 5 5.63 -8.15 2.69
CA SER A 5 6.04 -7.18 3.72
C SER A 5 6.62 -5.86 3.17
N ALA A 6 6.22 -5.46 1.96
CA ALA A 6 6.67 -4.22 1.33
C ALA A 6 5.95 -2.95 1.84
N VAL A 7 5.00 -3.08 2.77
CA VAL A 7 4.32 -1.94 3.41
C VAL A 7 5.03 -1.61 4.72
N MET A 8 5.61 -0.42 4.81
CA MET A 8 6.28 0.06 6.01
C MET A 8 5.26 0.67 6.99
N THR A 9 5.31 0.22 8.24
CA THR A 9 4.50 0.76 9.33
C THR A 9 5.39 1.17 10.50
N LYS A 10 5.07 2.31 11.11
CA LYS A 10 5.70 2.80 12.34
C LYS A 10 4.62 3.39 13.23
N ASP A 11 4.65 3.05 14.52
CA ASP A 11 3.64 3.53 15.49
C ASP A 11 2.20 3.23 15.02
N GLU A 12 1.99 2.01 14.51
CA GLU A 12 0.70 1.52 13.95
C GLU A 12 0.16 2.34 12.77
N LYS A 13 0.98 3.23 12.21
CA LYS A 13 0.65 4.06 11.06
C LYS A 13 1.49 3.62 9.87
N MET A 14 0.84 3.56 8.72
CA MET A 14 1.54 3.37 7.46
C MET A 14 2.46 4.57 7.19
N THR A 15 3.74 4.31 6.97
CA THR A 15 4.76 5.36 6.71
C THR A 15 5.22 5.38 5.26
N GLY A 16 5.09 4.28 4.52
CA GLY A 16 5.46 4.23 3.11
C GLY A 16 5.46 2.82 2.53
N PHE A 17 6.02 2.70 1.32
CA PHE A 17 6.22 1.44 0.60
C PHE A 17 7.69 1.25 0.26
N ASP A 18 8.17 0.02 0.44
CA ASP A 18 9.41 -0.44 -0.14
C ASP A 18 9.13 -0.89 -1.58
N TYR A 19 9.48 -0.03 -2.54
CA TYR A 19 9.22 -0.29 -3.96
C TYR A 19 10.12 -1.38 -4.54
N ASP A 20 11.33 -1.61 -3.97
CA ASP A 20 12.22 -2.68 -4.42
C ASP A 20 11.63 -4.08 -4.13
N HIS A 21 10.90 -4.20 -3.02
CA HIS A 21 10.20 -5.43 -2.64
C HIS A 21 8.74 -5.46 -3.09
N CYS A 22 8.16 -4.33 -3.50
CA CYS A 22 6.80 -4.27 -4.00
C CYS A 22 6.66 -5.08 -5.30
N LYS A 23 5.65 -5.97 -5.35
CA LYS A 23 5.33 -6.79 -6.54
C LYS A 23 4.11 -6.30 -7.31
N GLY A 24 3.54 -5.15 -6.94
CA GLY A 24 2.38 -4.60 -7.62
C GLY A 24 1.07 -5.38 -7.43
N CYS A 25 0.97 -6.24 -6.41
CA CYS A 25 -0.21 -7.09 -6.19
C CYS A 25 -1.51 -6.31 -5.87
N GLY A 26 -1.42 -5.06 -5.42
CA GLY A 26 -2.55 -4.18 -5.13
C GLY A 26 -3.39 -4.53 -3.89
N VAL A 27 -3.03 -5.59 -3.15
CA VAL A 27 -3.73 -6.02 -1.93
C VAL A 27 -3.79 -4.90 -0.89
N CYS A 28 -2.71 -4.12 -0.76
CA CYS A 28 -2.65 -2.98 0.15
C CYS A 28 -3.73 -1.92 -0.14
N ALA A 29 -4.00 -1.61 -1.40
CA ALA A 29 -5.03 -0.65 -1.81
C ALA A 29 -6.45 -1.22 -1.64
N MET A 30 -6.62 -2.53 -1.81
CA MET A 30 -7.90 -3.20 -1.61
C MET A 30 -8.27 -3.25 -0.13
N GLU A 31 -7.35 -3.72 0.71
CA GLU A 31 -7.61 -3.95 2.15
C GLU A 31 -7.64 -2.66 2.95
N CYS A 32 -6.90 -1.62 2.54
CA CYS A 32 -6.93 -0.36 3.25
C CYS A 32 -8.36 0.23 3.26
N PRO A 33 -8.98 0.40 4.44
CA PRO A 33 -10.34 0.93 4.54
C PRO A 33 -10.41 2.43 4.22
N GLY A 34 -9.25 3.09 4.16
CA GLY A 34 -9.16 4.52 3.88
C GLY A 34 -9.82 5.36 4.98
N LYS A 35 -10.26 6.57 4.62
CA LYS A 35 -10.90 7.50 5.56
C LYS A 35 -12.15 8.11 4.95
N LYS A 36 -13.27 8.04 5.67
CA LYS A 36 -14.57 8.63 5.26
C LYS A 36 -15.02 8.17 3.85
N GLY A 37 -14.84 6.89 3.55
CA GLY A 37 -15.24 6.31 2.25
C GLY A 37 -14.24 6.55 1.11
N ASN A 38 -13.14 7.28 1.35
CA ASN A 38 -12.11 7.53 0.34
C ASN A 38 -10.92 6.59 0.55
N LYS A 39 -10.44 5.99 -0.54
CA LYS A 39 -9.22 5.17 -0.55
C LYS A 39 -8.01 6.02 -0.17
N ALA A 40 -7.19 5.52 0.75
CA ALA A 40 -5.95 6.18 1.16
C ALA A 40 -4.75 5.81 0.27
N ILE A 41 -4.88 4.72 -0.49
CA ILE A 41 -3.83 4.15 -1.34
C ILE A 41 -4.52 3.77 -2.65
N VAL A 42 -3.89 4.12 -3.77
CA VAL A 42 -4.31 3.75 -5.13
C VAL A 42 -3.09 3.15 -5.84
N MET A 43 -3.30 2.07 -6.58
CA MET A 43 -2.27 1.48 -7.44
C MET A 43 -2.35 2.14 -8.81
N GLU A 44 -1.21 2.54 -9.36
CA GLU A 44 -1.07 3.01 -10.73
C GLU A 44 -0.01 2.16 -11.46
N GLU A 45 -0.04 2.15 -12.79
CA GLU A 45 1.00 1.47 -13.58
C GLU A 45 2.35 2.18 -13.39
N GLU A 46 3.37 1.40 -13.02
CA GLU A 46 4.75 1.90 -12.99
C GLU A 46 5.25 2.12 -14.42
N GLY A 47 5.50 3.38 -14.76
CA GLY A 47 6.07 3.79 -16.06
C GLY A 47 5.03 4.29 -17.07
N LYS A 48 4.78 5.60 -17.03
CA LYS A 48 4.35 6.39 -18.19
C LYS A 48 5.37 7.50 -18.44
#